data_AF-A0A2H0DLX3-F1
#
_entry.id   AF-A0A2H0DLX3-F1
#
_cell.length_a   1.000
_cell.length_b   1.000
_cell.length_c   1.000
_cell.angle_alpha   90.00
_cell.angle_beta   90.00
_cell.angle_gamma   90.00
#
_symmetry.space_group_name_H-M   'P 1'
#
loop_
_entity.id
_entity.type
_entity.pdbx_description
1 polymer ?
#
loop_
_entity_poly.entity_id
_entity_poly.type
_entity_poly.pdbx_seq_one_letter_code
_entity_poly.pdbx_strand_id
1 'polypeptide(L)'
;MWPSALYLKKAAVGKYESEAGEKKSFLFTNRDEEPIELVITPVPWARPTLPPGYEKVNDLGWVRFEPSTIKADGLSIEKVKLVMDIPEQYAGKKIAFMARLSLPIGTIVNMTHRVLVEVAPKDGAVKTEEKK
;
A
#
# COMPACT_ATOMS: atom_id res chain seq x y z
N MET A 1 -1.79 8.87 9.67
CA MET A 1 -0.85 7.85 9.15
C MET A 1 0.13 8.48 8.18
N TRP A 2 1.39 8.05 8.22
CA TRP A 2 2.49 8.52 7.38
C TRP A 2 3.22 7.30 6.77
N PRO A 3 3.70 7.34 5.52
CA PRO A 3 3.57 8.43 4.58
C PRO A 3 2.14 8.56 4.01
N SER A 4 1.85 9.68 3.36
CA SER A 4 0.58 9.88 2.61
C SER A 4 0.52 9.07 1.31
N ALA A 5 1.68 8.60 0.84
CA ALA A 5 1.83 7.74 -0.30
C ALA A 5 2.97 6.75 -0.07
N LEU A 6 2.70 5.46 -0.27
CA LEU A 6 3.69 4.39 -0.27
C LEU A 6 4.06 4.07 -1.72
N TYR A 7 5.33 4.29 -2.07
CA TYR A 7 5.85 3.98 -3.41
C TYR A 7 6.71 2.73 -3.33
N LEU A 8 6.35 1.69 -4.06
CA LEU A 8 7.09 0.44 -4.20
C LEU A 8 7.57 0.35 -5.65
N LYS A 9 8.87 0.19 -5.87
CA LYS A 9 9.48 0.26 -7.21
C LYS A 9 9.90 -1.10 -7.76
N LYS A 10 10.03 -2.12 -6.90
CA LYS A 10 10.59 -3.43 -7.27
C LYS A 10 9.73 -4.54 -6.68
N ALA A 11 8.42 -4.42 -6.82
CA ALA A 11 7.52 -5.44 -6.31
C ALA A 11 7.59 -6.69 -7.19
N ALA A 12 8.01 -7.82 -6.62
CA ALA A 12 8.08 -9.08 -7.34
C ALA A 12 6.67 -9.63 -7.60
N VAL A 13 6.50 -10.33 -8.72
CA VAL A 13 5.29 -11.12 -8.99
C VAL A 13 5.18 -12.23 -7.94
N GLY A 14 3.95 -12.54 -7.51
CA GLY A 14 3.68 -13.45 -6.39
C GLY A 14 3.84 -12.76 -5.04
N LYS A 15 4.24 -13.54 -4.03
CA LYS A 15 4.38 -13.04 -2.65
C LYS A 15 5.41 -11.93 -2.54
N TYR A 16 4.96 -10.77 -2.10
CA TYR A 16 5.77 -9.60 -1.84
C TYR A 16 5.36 -8.94 -0.52
N GLU A 17 6.35 -8.58 0.28
CA GLU A 17 6.17 -7.82 1.52
C GLU A 17 6.96 -6.52 1.44
N SER A 18 6.29 -5.38 1.64
CA SER A 18 6.88 -4.05 1.46
C SER A 18 8.06 -3.79 2.40
N GLU A 19 8.00 -4.35 3.61
CA GLU A 19 9.04 -4.19 4.62
C GLU A 19 10.26 -5.05 4.30
N ALA A 20 10.07 -6.33 3.98
CA ALA A 20 11.17 -7.22 3.61
C ALA A 20 11.84 -6.80 2.29
N GLY A 21 11.04 -6.37 1.30
CA GLY A 21 11.52 -6.03 -0.03
C GLY A 21 12.17 -4.64 -0.14
N GLU A 22 11.53 -3.62 0.44
CA GLU A 22 11.96 -2.22 0.26
C GLU A 22 12.13 -1.45 1.58
N LYS A 23 12.00 -2.11 2.75
CA LYS A 23 12.03 -1.47 4.08
C LYS A 23 11.00 -0.34 4.22
N LYS A 24 9.85 -0.49 3.55
CA LYS A 24 8.78 0.51 3.55
C LYS A 24 7.53 -0.03 4.24
N SER A 25 6.91 0.82 5.04
CA SER A 25 5.69 0.54 5.78
C SER A 25 4.92 1.84 5.98
N PHE A 26 3.67 1.71 6.39
CA PHE A 26 2.93 2.80 7.01
C PHE A 26 3.22 2.86 8.51
N LEU A 27 3.25 4.07 9.03
CA LEU A 27 3.26 4.40 10.45
C LEU A 27 1.93 5.04 10.78
N PHE A 28 1.15 4.37 11.61
CA PHE A 28 -0.01 4.94 12.25
C PHE A 28 0.44 5.59 13.56
N THR A 29 -0.03 6.80 13.84
CA THR A 29 0.30 7.52 15.07
C THR A 29 -1.00 7.91 15.71
N ASN A 30 -1.25 7.42 16.92
CA ASN A 30 -2.30 7.93 17.76
C ASN A 30 -1.74 9.14 18.53
N ARG A 31 -2.36 10.30 18.35
CA ARG A 31 -1.93 11.54 19.01
C ARG A 31 -2.84 11.91 20.18
N ASP A 32 -3.93 11.17 20.36
CA ASP A 32 -4.83 11.32 21.47
C ASP A 32 -4.32 10.49 22.66
N GLU A 33 -4.83 10.78 23.86
CA GLU A 33 -4.48 10.04 25.09
C GLU A 33 -5.27 8.74 25.24
N GLU A 34 -6.39 8.62 24.52
CA GLU A 34 -7.25 7.44 24.54
C GLU A 34 -6.80 6.41 23.49
N PRO A 35 -6.92 5.10 23.78
CA PRO A 35 -6.64 4.07 22.79
C PRO A 35 -7.64 4.11 21.63
N ILE A 36 -7.17 3.78 20.43
CA ILE A 36 -8.00 3.71 19.23
C ILE A 36 -7.81 2.38 18.50
N GLU A 37 -8.91 1.87 17.96
CA GLU A 37 -8.91 0.71 17.08
C GLU A 37 -9.36 1.12 15.68
N LEU A 38 -8.57 0.78 14.67
CA LEU A 38 -8.85 1.06 13.26
C LEU A 38 -8.65 -0.18 12.41
N VAL A 39 -9.46 -0.31 11.38
CA VAL A 39 -9.31 -1.30 10.32
C VAL A 39 -8.71 -0.62 9.10
N ILE A 40 -7.65 -1.21 8.54
CA ILE A 40 -7.02 -0.77 7.30
C ILE A 40 -7.39 -1.74 6.17
N THR A 41 -7.96 -1.20 5.09
CA THR A 41 -8.40 -2.00 3.93
C THR A 41 -7.85 -1.45 2.62
N PRO A 42 -7.46 -2.31 1.67
CA PRO A 42 -7.15 -1.86 0.32
C PRO A 42 -8.46 -1.54 -0.40
N VAL A 43 -8.48 -0.42 -1.12
CA VAL A 43 -9.62 -0.01 -1.94
C VAL A 43 -9.14 0.46 -3.31
N PRO A 44 -9.97 0.30 -4.36
CA PRO A 44 -9.64 0.80 -5.68
C PRO A 44 -9.31 2.29 -5.66
N TRP A 45 -8.55 2.73 -6.66
CA TRP A 45 -8.21 4.13 -6.81
C TRP A 45 -9.48 4.99 -6.99
N ALA A 46 -9.77 5.85 -6.00
CA ALA A 46 -10.99 6.67 -5.97
C ALA A 46 -10.76 8.15 -6.35
N ARG A 47 -9.51 8.57 -6.61
CA ARG A 47 -9.20 9.97 -6.97
C ARG A 47 -9.42 10.18 -8.47
N PRO A 48 -9.81 11.40 -8.88
CA PRO A 48 -10.11 11.70 -10.28
C PRO A 48 -8.89 11.56 -11.19
N THR A 49 -7.69 11.79 -10.65
CA THR A 49 -6.43 11.73 -11.41
C THR A 49 -5.57 10.57 -10.92
N LEU A 50 -5.12 9.74 -11.87
CA LEU A 50 -4.06 8.76 -11.66
C LEU A 50 -2.70 9.41 -11.98
N PRO A 51 -1.62 9.04 -11.25
CA PRO A 51 -0.28 9.42 -11.65
C PRO A 51 0.06 8.89 -13.07
N PRO A 52 0.86 9.62 -13.87
CA PRO A 52 1.21 9.20 -15.23
C PRO A 52 1.84 7.81 -15.27
N GLY A 53 1.34 6.97 -16.18
CA GLY A 53 1.83 5.60 -16.38
C GLY A 53 1.32 4.58 -15.36
N TYR A 54 0.49 4.98 -14.38
CA TYR A 54 -0.14 4.06 -13.44
C TYR A 54 -1.54 3.66 -13.88
N GLU A 55 -1.88 2.40 -13.64
CA GLU A 55 -3.19 1.83 -13.91
C GLU A 55 -3.97 1.59 -12.61
N LYS A 56 -5.28 1.84 -12.64
CA LYS A 56 -6.15 1.51 -11.52
C LYS A 56 -6.38 0.01 -11.46
N VAL A 57 -6.33 -0.55 -10.25
CA VAL A 57 -6.72 -1.93 -10.00
C VAL A 57 -8.01 -1.96 -9.19
N ASN A 58 -9.01 -2.70 -9.70
CA ASN A 58 -10.31 -2.84 -9.04
C ASN A 58 -10.36 -4.08 -8.15
N ASP A 59 -9.70 -5.17 -8.56
CA ASP A 59 -9.59 -6.39 -7.76
C ASP A 59 -8.32 -6.35 -6.91
N LEU A 60 -8.50 -6.20 -5.60
CA LEU A 60 -7.43 -6.09 -4.62
C LEU A 60 -7.46 -7.28 -3.63
N GLY A 61 -8.11 -8.39 -3.97
CA GLY A 61 -8.16 -9.59 -3.12
C GLY A 61 -6.77 -10.19 -2.81
N TRP A 62 -5.77 -9.86 -3.62
CA TRP A 62 -4.37 -10.23 -3.45
C TRP A 62 -3.57 -9.25 -2.59
N VAL A 63 -4.18 -8.17 -2.08
CA VAL A 63 -3.55 -7.17 -1.22
C VAL A 63 -4.06 -7.29 0.20
N ARG A 64 -3.14 -7.28 1.18
CA ARG A 64 -3.50 -7.23 2.60
C ARG A 64 -2.53 -6.35 3.38
N PHE A 65 -3.03 -5.83 4.50
CA PHE A 65 -2.22 -5.09 5.46
C PHE A 65 -1.99 -5.94 6.69
N GLU A 66 -0.80 -5.85 7.26
CA GLU A 66 -0.44 -6.54 8.49
C GLU A 66 0.10 -5.52 9.51
N PRO A 67 -0.55 -5.33 10.67
CA PRO A 67 -1.87 -5.88 11.01
C PRO A 67 -3.00 -5.25 10.16
N SER A 68 -4.08 -5.98 9.92
CA SER A 68 -5.30 -5.47 9.26
C SER A 68 -6.15 -4.62 10.21
N THR A 69 -6.01 -4.89 11.51
CA THR A 69 -6.63 -4.15 12.60
C THR A 69 -5.52 -3.53 13.44
N ILE A 70 -5.45 -2.21 13.42
CA ILE A 70 -4.47 -1.41 14.14
C ILE A 70 -5.08 -1.09 15.50
N LYS A 71 -4.50 -1.63 16.57
CA LYS A 71 -4.79 -1.26 17.94
C LYS A 71 -3.65 -0.39 18.43
N ALA A 72 -3.92 0.87 18.70
CA ALA A 72 -2.92 1.84 19.11
C ALA A 72 -3.32 2.44 20.45
N ASP A 73 -2.45 2.33 21.45
CA ASP A 73 -2.62 3.01 22.72
C ASP A 73 -2.54 4.54 22.55
N GLY A 74 -2.91 5.27 23.60
CA GLY A 74 -2.73 6.72 23.63
C GLY A 74 -1.27 7.10 23.40
N LEU A 75 -1.04 8.13 22.59
CA LEU A 75 0.29 8.66 22.27
C LEU A 75 1.26 7.61 21.67
N SER A 76 0.75 6.55 21.01
CA SER A 76 1.57 5.47 20.45
C SER A 76 1.80 5.58 18.93
N ILE A 77 2.76 4.80 18.43
CA ILE A 77 3.05 4.63 17.01
C ILE A 77 3.01 3.15 16.66
N GLU A 78 2.14 2.78 15.74
CA GLU A 78 2.00 1.42 15.22
C GLU A 78 2.51 1.32 13.80
N LYS A 79 3.20 0.22 13.49
CA LYS A 79 3.71 -0.07 12.15
C LYS A 79 2.76 -0.99 11.41
N VAL A 80 2.47 -0.65 10.15
CA VAL A 80 1.62 -1.44 9.27
C VAL A 80 2.35 -1.70 7.97
N LYS A 81 2.58 -2.98 7.67
CA LYS A 81 3.22 -3.40 6.43
C LYS A 81 2.19 -3.83 5.39
N LEU A 82 2.58 -3.74 4.13
CA LEU A 82 1.78 -4.16 3.00
C LEU A 82 2.29 -5.51 2.52
N VAL A 83 1.40 -6.50 2.49
CA VAL A 83 1.66 -7.83 1.95
C VAL A 83 0.80 -8.03 0.72
N MET A 84 1.40 -8.51 -0.35
CA MET A 84 0.76 -8.68 -1.65
C MET A 84 1.09 -10.05 -2.21
N ASP A 85 0.16 -10.65 -2.93
CA ASP A 85 0.40 -11.83 -3.76
C ASP A 85 0.15 -11.46 -5.23
N ILE A 86 1.06 -10.69 -5.83
CA ILE A 86 0.83 -9.96 -7.07
C ILE A 86 0.57 -10.92 -8.23
N PRO A 87 -0.62 -10.87 -8.86
CA PRO A 87 -0.93 -11.70 -10.02
C PRO A 87 -0.01 -11.43 -11.22
N GLU A 88 0.32 -12.46 -11.99
CA GLU A 88 1.25 -12.36 -13.13
C GLU A 88 0.81 -11.37 -14.21
N GLN A 89 -0.50 -11.13 -14.36
CA GLN A 89 -1.06 -10.15 -15.29
C GLN A 89 -0.62 -8.70 -15.02
N TYR A 90 -0.04 -8.44 -13.85
CA TYR A 90 0.53 -7.15 -13.46
C TYR A 90 2.05 -7.06 -13.66
N ALA A 91 2.73 -8.12 -14.12
CA ALA A 91 4.17 -8.10 -14.36
C ALA A 91 4.59 -6.95 -15.28
N GLY A 92 5.59 -6.17 -14.87
CA GLY A 92 6.08 -5.01 -15.62
C GLY A 92 5.15 -3.78 -15.64
N LYS A 93 4.00 -3.83 -14.95
CA LYS A 93 3.03 -2.73 -14.91
C LYS A 93 3.24 -1.85 -13.69
N LYS A 94 2.74 -0.62 -13.78
CA LYS A 94 2.62 0.29 -12.63
C LYS A 94 1.17 0.34 -12.20
N ILE A 95 0.88 -0.10 -11.00
CA ILE A 95 -0.47 -0.21 -10.47
C ILE A 95 -0.66 0.74 -9.30
N ALA A 96 -1.86 1.30 -9.20
CA ALA A 96 -2.23 2.26 -8.18
C ALA A 96 -3.52 1.84 -7.48
N PHE A 97 -3.49 1.90 -6.16
CA PHE A 97 -4.66 1.71 -5.30
C PHE A 97 -4.52 2.55 -4.04
N MET A 98 -5.45 2.36 -3.11
CA MET A 98 -5.56 3.17 -1.91
C MET A 98 -5.68 2.32 -0.66
N ALA A 99 -5.15 2.82 0.46
CA ALA A 99 -5.39 2.26 1.78
C ALA A 99 -6.41 3.14 2.51
N ARG A 100 -7.52 2.54 2.94
CA ARG A 100 -8.61 3.22 3.65
C ARG A 100 -8.58 2.83 5.12
N LEU A 101 -8.71 3.83 5.99
CA LEU A 101 -8.89 3.63 7.43
C LEU A 101 -10.36 3.80 7.81
N SER A 102 -10.89 2.86 8.59
CA SER A 102 -12.23 2.90 9.14
C SER A 102 -12.24 2.45 10.59
N LEU A 103 -13.21 2.92 11.38
CA LEU A 103 -13.54 2.30 12.66
C LEU A 103 -14.05 0.86 12.41
N PRO A 104 -13.97 -0.04 13.41
CA PRO A 104 -14.56 -1.38 13.32
C PRO A 104 -16.05 -1.39 12.94
N ILE A 105 -16.78 -0.33 13.32
CA ILE A 105 -18.20 -0.13 12.97
C ILE A 105 -18.43 0.31 11.51
N GLY A 106 -17.38 0.47 10.71
CA GLY A 106 -17.45 0.82 9.28
C GLY A 106 -17.34 2.32 8.97
N THR A 107 -17.35 3.20 9.97
CA THR A 107 -17.20 4.65 9.77
C THR A 107 -15.80 4.97 9.23
N ILE A 108 -15.71 5.67 8.11
CA ILE A 108 -14.43 6.06 7.50
C ILE A 108 -13.84 7.24 8.29
N VAL A 109 -12.61 7.09 8.78
CA VAL A 109 -12.00 8.06 9.72
C VAL A 109 -11.17 9.13 8.99
N ASN A 110 -10.58 8.80 7.84
CA ASN A 110 -9.73 9.74 7.11
C ASN A 110 -9.61 9.40 5.61
N MET A 111 -9.07 10.37 4.85
CA MET A 111 -8.69 10.23 3.45
C MET A 111 -7.83 8.98 3.22
N THR A 112 -8.12 8.31 2.12
CA THR A 112 -7.35 7.20 1.60
C THR A 112 -5.88 7.56 1.33
N HIS A 113 -4.96 6.76 1.88
CA HIS A 113 -3.53 6.83 1.58
C HIS A 113 -3.23 6.20 0.23
N ARG A 114 -2.28 6.76 -0.53
CA ARG A 114 -1.96 6.23 -1.86
C ARG A 114 -0.99 5.08 -1.75
N VAL A 115 -1.19 4.04 -2.57
CA VAL A 115 -0.22 2.97 -2.76
C VAL A 115 0.07 2.87 -4.25
N LEU A 116 1.34 3.03 -4.59
CA LEU A 116 1.83 3.08 -5.96
C LEU A 116 2.90 2.01 -6.09
N VAL A 117 2.64 1.01 -6.92
CA VAL A 117 3.48 -0.18 -7.05
C VAL A 117 3.95 -0.33 -8.49
N GLU A 118 5.26 -0.38 -8.68
CA GLU A 118 5.88 -0.78 -9.94
C GLU A 118 6.29 -2.24 -9.80
N VAL A 119 5.64 -3.09 -10.59
CA VAL A 119 5.83 -4.54 -10.57
C VAL A 119 7.01 -4.88 -11.47
N ALA A 120 7.94 -5.68 -10.96
CA ALA A 120 9.07 -6.16 -11.73
C ALA A 120 8.60 -7.01 -12.94
N PRO A 121 9.31 -6.98 -14.08
CA PRO A 121 9.07 -7.91 -15.17
C PRO A 121 9.26 -9.36 -14.69
N LYS A 122 8.49 -10.30 -15.25
CA LYS A 122 8.52 -11.71 -14.86
C LYS A 122 9.88 -12.40 -15.15
N ASP A 123 10.66 -11.88 -16.09
CA ASP A 123 12.04 -12.32 -16.36
C ASP A 123 12.76 -11.26 -17.23
N GLY A 124 13.97 -10.85 -16.83
CA GLY A 124 15.04 -10.41 -17.75
C GLY A 124 14.84 -9.22 -18.72
N ALA A 125 14.26 -8.09 -18.33
CA ALA A 125 14.35 -6.86 -19.15
C ALA A 125 14.82 -5.64 -18.33
N VAL A 126 16.04 -5.74 -17.78
CA VAL A 126 16.81 -4.55 -17.45
C VAL A 126 17.27 -3.94 -18.78
N LYS A 127 16.45 -3.06 -19.37
CA LYS A 127 17.00 -2.06 -20.29
C LYS A 127 17.71 -1.02 -19.43
N THR A 128 19.00 -1.24 -19.23
CA THR A 128 19.93 -0.19 -18.82
C THR A 128 19.96 0.84 -19.94
N GLU A 129 19.14 1.89 -19.85
CA GLU A 129 19.39 3.12 -20.61
C GLU A 129 20.56 3.84 -19.95
N GLU A 130 21.76 3.50 -20.41
CA GLU A 130 22.98 4.26 -20.18
C GLU A 130 22.87 5.56 -21.01
N LYS A 131 22.80 6.69 -20.31
CA LYS A 131 22.82 8.02 -20.92
C LYS A 131 24.16 8.25 -21.61
N LYS A 132 24.09 8.64 -22.88
CA LYS A 132 25.19 9.15 -23.70
C LYS A 132 25.53 10.60 -23.36
#